data_AF-A0A6A9QMH2-F1
#
_entry.id   AF-A0A6A9QMH2-F1
#
_cell.length_a   1.000
_cell.length_b   1.000
_cell.length_c   1.000
_cell.angle_alpha   90.00
_cell.angle_beta   90.00
_cell.angle_gamma   90.00
#
_symmetry.space_group_name_H-M   'P 1'
#
loop_
_entity.id
_entity.type
_entity.pdbx_description
1 polymer ?
#
loop_
_entity_poly.entity_id
_entity_poly.type
_entity_poly.pdbx_seq_one_letter_code
_entity_poly.pdbx_strand_id
1 'polypeptide(L)'
;MLKFRILSNKEGQIYSNLMKMSSMIREAVTTLQDEFSAIRRGDRDPIASEMIRIKGYHERIAMLREEILSTLYGEAFLPDFKETIVMLTQSLYSTVKAVKDASRAMSSRTPNERCIISLSEGLLTYLSLVNEASKKTSDLISAIQVDMEEAIKVGKEIQAMERQGDEIKDTLLQRLYDMEKEVDIISILQMKDIILFIDEILDSMEEATISVELLYATMKA
;
A
#
# COMPACT_ATOMS: atom_id res chain seq x y z
N MET A 1 -18.16 -28.75 -5.51
CA MET A 1 -17.27 -28.68 -6.69
C MET A 1 -17.82 -27.61 -7.64
N LEU A 2 -17.39 -26.36 -7.49
CA LEU A 2 -17.65 -25.35 -8.52
C LEU A 2 -16.63 -25.54 -9.64
N LYS A 3 -17.12 -25.83 -10.84
CA LYS A 3 -16.31 -25.95 -12.05
C LYS A 3 -15.73 -24.58 -12.42
N PHE A 4 -14.43 -24.53 -12.65
CA PHE A 4 -13.70 -23.39 -13.20
C PHE A 4 -14.45 -22.79 -14.40
N ARG A 5 -14.89 -21.53 -14.24
CA ARG A 5 -15.44 -20.70 -15.30
C ARG A 5 -14.27 -20.30 -16.20
N ILE A 6 -14.37 -20.59 -17.49
CA ILE A 6 -13.43 -20.07 -18.50
C ILE A 6 -13.57 -18.55 -18.45
N LEU A 7 -12.61 -17.88 -17.82
CA LEU A 7 -12.53 -16.42 -17.79
C LEU A 7 -12.57 -15.90 -19.22
N SER A 8 -13.37 -14.87 -19.47
CA SER A 8 -13.25 -14.16 -20.74
C SER A 8 -11.84 -13.59 -20.85
N ASN A 9 -11.31 -13.42 -22.07
CA ASN A 9 -9.99 -12.81 -22.31
C ASN A 9 -9.83 -11.47 -21.56
N LYS A 10 -10.94 -10.74 -21.36
CA LYS A 10 -10.99 -9.43 -20.70
C LYS A 10 -10.89 -9.50 -19.19
N GLU A 11 -11.55 -10.45 -18.53
CA GLU A 11 -11.37 -10.68 -17.09
C GLU A 11 -9.92 -11.06 -16.80
N GLY A 12 -9.36 -11.99 -17.59
CA GLY A 12 -7.95 -12.37 -17.48
C GLY A 12 -6.99 -11.18 -17.61
N GLN A 13 -7.28 -10.25 -18.53
CA GLN A 13 -6.50 -9.02 -18.69
C GLN A 13 -6.58 -8.11 -17.45
N ILE A 14 -7.78 -7.92 -16.89
CA ILE A 14 -7.98 -7.13 -15.66
C ILE A 14 -7.15 -7.71 -14.52
N TYR A 15 -7.26 -9.02 -14.27
CA TYR A 15 -6.53 -9.68 -13.20
C TYR A 15 -5.01 -9.65 -13.41
N SER A 16 -4.54 -9.82 -14.66
CA SER A 16 -3.13 -9.66 -14.99
C SER A 16 -2.62 -8.25 -14.65
N ASN A 17 -3.43 -7.21 -14.92
CA ASN A 17 -3.07 -5.84 -14.58
C ASN A 17 -3.11 -5.58 -13.07
N LEU A 18 -4.09 -6.10 -12.34
CA LEU A 18 -4.13 -6.06 -10.86
C LEU A 18 -2.88 -6.74 -10.26
N MET A 19 -2.48 -7.89 -10.80
CA MET A 19 -1.26 -8.59 -10.38
C MET A 19 0.00 -7.74 -10.59
N LYS A 20 0.14 -7.11 -11.76
CA LYS A 20 1.25 -6.16 -12.03
C LYS A 20 1.24 -4.99 -11.05
N MET A 21 0.07 -4.42 -10.75
CA MET A 21 -0.06 -3.35 -9.75
C MET A 21 0.43 -3.81 -8.39
N SER A 22 -0.02 -4.97 -7.90
CA SER A 22 0.40 -5.51 -6.59
C SER A 22 1.92 -5.76 -6.51
N SER A 23 2.53 -6.29 -7.58
CA SER A 23 3.98 -6.50 -7.63
C SER A 23 4.76 -5.19 -7.56
N MET A 24 4.31 -4.16 -8.28
CA MET A 24 4.93 -2.83 -8.24
C MET A 24 4.73 -2.15 -6.89
N ILE A 25 3.58 -2.35 -6.21
CA ILE A 25 3.37 -1.87 -4.84
C ILE A 25 4.39 -2.49 -3.89
N ARG A 26 4.59 -3.81 -3.94
CA ARG A 26 5.60 -4.50 -3.12
C ARG A 26 7.01 -3.94 -3.34
N GLU A 27 7.39 -3.72 -4.60
CA GLU A 27 8.67 -3.12 -4.94
C GLU A 27 8.80 -1.67 -4.44
N ALA A 28 7.73 -0.88 -4.54
CA ALA A 28 7.71 0.50 -4.06
C ALA A 28 7.82 0.58 -2.53
N VAL A 29 7.11 -0.28 -1.80
CA VAL A 29 7.19 -0.40 -0.34
C VAL A 29 8.58 -0.84 0.12
N THR A 30 9.19 -1.80 -0.59
CA THR A 30 10.58 -2.21 -0.31
C THR A 30 11.54 -1.04 -0.52
N THR A 31 11.36 -0.29 -1.61
CA THR A 31 12.18 0.90 -1.91
C THR A 31 12.03 1.97 -0.82
N LEU A 32 10.81 2.19 -0.28
CA LEU A 32 10.57 3.11 0.84
C LEU A 32 11.28 2.66 2.12
N GLN A 33 11.28 1.36 2.42
CA GLN A 33 11.99 0.80 3.57
C GLN A 33 13.52 0.97 3.44
N ASP A 34 14.05 0.81 2.22
CA ASP A 34 15.46 1.04 1.91
C ASP A 34 15.84 2.53 2.05
N GLU A 35 14.98 3.43 1.57
CA GLU A 35 15.14 4.89 1.69
C GLU A 35 15.22 5.31 3.16
N PHE A 36 14.29 4.84 4.00
CA PHE A 36 14.35 5.10 5.44
C PHE A 36 15.63 4.55 6.08
N SER A 37 16.05 3.35 5.66
CA SER A 37 17.27 2.72 6.16
C SER A 37 18.54 3.52 5.76
N ALA A 38 18.56 4.14 4.58
CA ALA A 38 19.63 5.02 4.14
C ALA A 38 19.66 6.32 4.96
N ILE A 39 18.51 6.95 5.15
CA ILE A 39 18.34 8.14 6.01
C ILE A 39 18.88 7.86 7.41
N ARG A 40 18.53 6.71 8.01
CA ARG A 40 19.01 6.31 9.33
C ARG A 40 20.54 6.21 9.41
N ARG A 41 21.19 5.74 8.34
CA ARG A 41 22.66 5.64 8.27
C ARG A 41 23.34 6.97 7.92
N GLY A 42 22.57 8.02 7.66
CA GLY A 42 23.08 9.29 7.15
C GLY A 42 23.53 9.22 5.69
N ASP A 43 23.19 8.14 4.99
CA ASP A 43 23.50 7.94 3.56
C ASP A 43 22.40 8.58 2.71
N ARG A 44 22.78 9.56 1.90
CA ARG A 44 21.83 10.37 1.10
C ARG A 44 21.95 10.15 -0.40
N ASP A 45 23.01 9.49 -0.83
CA ASP A 45 23.26 9.22 -2.24
C ASP A 45 22.10 8.45 -2.91
N PRO A 46 21.45 7.45 -2.27
CA PRO A 46 20.40 6.69 -2.93
C PRO A 46 19.04 7.42 -2.97
N ILE A 47 18.76 8.36 -2.04
CA ILE A 47 17.41 8.93 -1.80
C ILE A 47 16.80 9.53 -3.08
N ALA A 48 17.56 10.30 -3.84
CA ALA A 48 17.07 10.92 -5.08
C ALA A 48 16.68 9.87 -6.13
N SER A 49 17.48 8.79 -6.25
CA SER A 49 17.21 7.69 -7.18
C SER A 49 16.03 6.83 -6.73
N GLU A 50 15.88 6.60 -5.43
CA GLU A 50 14.77 5.85 -4.82
C GLU A 50 13.44 6.58 -5.03
N MET A 51 13.41 7.88 -4.79
CA MET A 51 12.23 8.71 -5.04
C MET A 51 11.84 8.73 -6.54
N ILE A 52 12.80 8.73 -7.47
CA ILE A 52 12.53 8.59 -8.91
C ILE A 52 11.92 7.22 -9.20
N ARG A 53 12.44 6.14 -8.61
CA ARG A 53 11.89 4.78 -8.78
C ARG A 53 10.46 4.69 -8.27
N ILE A 54 10.17 5.22 -7.07
CA ILE A 54 8.83 5.23 -6.49
C ILE A 54 7.84 6.01 -7.36
N LYS A 55 8.24 7.18 -7.89
CA LYS A 55 7.43 7.92 -8.87
C LYS A 55 7.16 7.11 -10.13
N GLY A 56 8.17 6.40 -10.65
CA GLY A 56 8.01 5.52 -11.80
C GLY A 56 6.99 4.39 -11.56
N TYR A 57 6.96 3.80 -10.35
CA TYR A 57 5.92 2.85 -9.97
C TYR A 57 4.53 3.50 -9.92
N HIS A 58 4.41 4.67 -9.30
CA HIS A 58 3.15 5.43 -9.22
C HIS A 58 2.56 5.74 -10.60
N GLU A 59 3.39 6.21 -11.54
CA GLU A 59 2.97 6.52 -12.91
C GLU A 59 2.54 5.27 -13.70
N ARG A 60 3.28 4.16 -13.57
CA ARG A 60 2.93 2.89 -14.23
C ARG A 60 1.63 2.30 -13.68
N ILE A 61 1.42 2.36 -12.37
CA ILE A 61 0.16 1.92 -11.75
C ILE A 61 -0.99 2.82 -12.19
N ALA A 62 -0.77 4.14 -12.34
CA ALA A 62 -1.79 5.04 -12.87
C ALA A 62 -2.22 4.64 -14.29
N MET A 63 -1.28 4.29 -15.18
CA MET A 63 -1.60 3.80 -16.51
C MET A 63 -2.41 2.48 -16.47
N LEU A 64 -2.00 1.52 -15.64
CA LEU A 64 -2.73 0.25 -15.48
C LEU A 64 -4.14 0.47 -14.93
N ARG A 65 -4.32 1.44 -14.02
CA ARG A 65 -5.64 1.84 -13.52
C ARG A 65 -6.54 2.27 -14.68
N GLU A 66 -6.07 3.19 -15.52
CA GLU A 66 -6.84 3.68 -16.67
C GLU A 66 -7.15 2.55 -17.68
N GLU A 67 -6.22 1.62 -17.91
CA GLU A 67 -6.47 0.44 -18.75
C GLU A 67 -7.58 -0.46 -18.18
N ILE A 68 -7.56 -0.71 -16.87
CA ILE A 68 -8.60 -1.51 -16.19
C ILE A 68 -9.95 -0.80 -16.30
N LEU A 69 -10.02 0.49 -15.96
CA LEU A 69 -11.25 1.27 -16.02
C LEU A 69 -11.82 1.33 -17.46
N SER A 70 -10.97 1.55 -18.46
CA SER A 70 -11.38 1.53 -19.87
C SER A 70 -11.96 0.18 -20.26
N THR A 71 -11.35 -0.93 -19.81
CA THR A 71 -11.87 -2.28 -20.06
C THR A 71 -13.23 -2.49 -19.37
N LEU A 72 -13.38 -2.05 -18.12
CA LEU A 72 -14.64 -2.16 -17.38
C LEU A 72 -15.78 -1.36 -18.02
N TYR A 73 -15.50 -0.18 -18.56
CA TYR A 73 -16.51 0.66 -19.21
C TYR A 73 -16.85 0.21 -20.63
N GLY A 74 -15.88 -0.36 -21.37
CA GLY A 74 -16.08 -0.82 -22.74
C GLY A 74 -16.80 -2.16 -22.87
N GLU A 75 -16.82 -2.98 -21.80
CA GLU A 75 -17.31 -4.36 -21.86
C GLU A 75 -18.59 -4.57 -21.02
N ALA A 76 -19.35 -5.62 -21.35
CA ALA A 76 -20.61 -5.97 -20.70
C ALA A 76 -20.42 -6.83 -19.43
N PHE A 77 -19.64 -6.36 -18.46
CA PHE A 77 -19.56 -7.01 -17.15
C PHE A 77 -20.81 -6.76 -16.30
N LEU A 78 -21.05 -7.64 -15.33
CA LEU A 78 -22.07 -7.46 -14.31
C LEU A 78 -21.78 -6.21 -13.46
N PRO A 79 -22.80 -5.41 -13.08
CA PRO A 79 -22.60 -4.20 -12.28
C PRO A 79 -21.77 -4.41 -11.02
N ASP A 80 -22.09 -5.43 -10.22
CA ASP A 80 -21.41 -5.73 -8.95
C ASP A 80 -19.93 -6.07 -9.15
N PHE A 81 -19.61 -6.77 -10.24
CA PHE A 81 -18.23 -7.04 -10.63
C PHE A 81 -17.50 -5.74 -10.99
N LYS A 82 -18.14 -4.86 -11.79
CA LYS A 82 -17.52 -3.58 -12.16
C LYS A 82 -17.21 -2.74 -10.94
N GLU A 83 -18.19 -2.56 -10.06
CA GLU A 83 -18.05 -1.76 -8.84
C GLU A 83 -16.90 -2.29 -7.99
N THR A 84 -16.88 -3.60 -7.75
CA THR A 84 -15.88 -4.21 -6.89
C THR A 84 -14.46 -4.12 -7.47
N ILE A 85 -14.30 -4.33 -8.78
CA ILE A 85 -12.98 -4.18 -9.42
C ILE A 85 -12.55 -2.71 -9.45
N VAL A 86 -13.48 -1.75 -9.65
CA VAL A 86 -13.15 -0.31 -9.55
C VAL A 86 -12.61 0.01 -8.16
N MET A 87 -13.29 -0.44 -7.10
CA MET A 87 -12.87 -0.23 -5.71
C MET A 87 -11.50 -0.84 -5.45
N LEU A 88 -11.31 -2.11 -5.81
CA LEU A 88 -10.03 -2.81 -5.64
C LEU A 88 -8.89 -2.09 -6.37
N THR A 89 -9.13 -1.68 -7.62
CA THR A 89 -8.12 -0.97 -8.43
C THR A 89 -7.78 0.39 -7.81
N GLN A 90 -8.80 1.09 -7.28
CA GLN A 90 -8.61 2.38 -6.64
C GLN A 90 -7.83 2.25 -5.33
N SER A 91 -8.11 1.25 -4.49
CA SER A 91 -7.36 1.00 -3.25
C SER A 91 -5.89 0.67 -3.53
N LEU A 92 -5.59 -0.19 -4.52
CA LEU A 92 -4.21 -0.46 -4.94
C LEU A 92 -3.48 0.81 -5.45
N TYR A 93 -4.19 1.67 -6.20
CA TYR A 93 -3.64 2.96 -6.63
C TYR A 93 -3.39 3.90 -5.45
N SER A 94 -4.30 3.97 -4.48
CA SER A 94 -4.15 4.74 -3.25
C SER A 94 -2.93 4.27 -2.45
N THR A 95 -2.70 2.95 -2.35
CA THR A 95 -1.52 2.38 -1.70
C THR A 95 -0.21 2.95 -2.26
N VAL A 96 0.03 2.88 -3.58
CA VAL A 96 1.27 3.40 -4.16
C VAL A 96 1.35 4.94 -4.09
N LYS A 97 0.20 5.62 -4.11
CA LYS A 97 0.17 7.07 -3.90
C LYS A 97 0.67 7.42 -2.50
N ALA A 98 0.21 6.72 -1.46
CA ALA A 98 0.67 6.88 -0.08
C ALA A 98 2.17 6.56 0.05
N VAL A 99 2.67 5.49 -0.60
CA VAL A 99 4.13 5.19 -0.65
C VAL A 99 4.93 6.37 -1.20
N LYS A 100 4.47 6.97 -2.31
CA LYS A 100 5.12 8.14 -2.92
C LYS A 100 5.05 9.36 -2.02
N ASP A 101 3.94 9.57 -1.33
CA ASP A 101 3.75 10.72 -0.45
C ASP A 101 4.60 10.56 0.83
N ALA A 102 4.74 9.35 1.38
CA ALA A 102 5.70 9.01 2.43
C ALA A 102 7.16 9.27 2.00
N SER A 103 7.57 8.77 0.82
CA SER A 103 8.90 9.03 0.25
C SER A 103 9.14 10.53 0.04
N ARG A 104 8.13 11.29 -0.40
CA ARG A 104 8.24 12.76 -0.47
C ARG A 104 8.45 13.39 0.90
N ALA A 105 7.71 12.96 1.91
CA ALA A 105 7.87 13.47 3.27
C ALA A 105 9.27 13.16 3.83
N MET A 106 9.84 11.98 3.53
CA MET A 106 11.19 11.58 3.91
C MET A 106 12.30 12.37 3.18
N SER A 107 12.12 12.66 1.89
CA SER A 107 13.17 13.23 1.02
C SER A 107 13.10 14.75 0.82
N SER A 108 11.95 15.38 1.01
CA SER A 108 11.74 16.82 0.73
C SER A 108 12.61 17.74 1.58
N ARG A 109 12.95 17.30 2.80
CA ARG A 109 13.87 17.95 3.72
C ARG A 109 14.58 16.84 4.50
N THR A 110 15.81 17.06 4.92
CA THR A 110 16.47 16.12 5.83
C THR A 110 15.68 15.99 7.14
N PRO A 111 15.23 14.78 7.51
CA PRO A 111 14.61 14.56 8.81
C PRO A 111 15.53 14.95 9.96
N ASN A 112 14.96 15.50 11.03
CA ASN A 112 15.74 15.89 12.21
C ASN A 112 16.41 14.66 12.84
N GLU A 113 17.71 14.77 13.14
CA GLU A 113 18.50 13.67 13.69
C GLU A 113 17.93 13.12 15.00
N ARG A 114 17.45 14.00 15.89
CA ARG A 114 16.84 13.58 17.16
C ARG A 114 15.57 12.77 16.93
N CYS A 115 14.74 13.18 15.97
CA CYS A 115 13.55 12.42 15.60
C CYS A 115 13.92 11.06 15.02
N ILE A 116 14.91 11.00 14.13
CA ILE A 116 15.38 9.73 13.56
C ILE A 116 15.87 8.80 14.66
N ILE A 117 16.71 9.27 15.59
CA ILE A 117 17.21 8.46 16.70
C ILE A 117 16.04 7.95 17.59
N SER A 118 15.14 8.84 18.00
CA SER A 118 14.06 8.52 18.93
C SER A 118 12.97 7.61 18.34
N LEU A 119 12.72 7.71 17.03
CA LEU A 119 11.61 7.01 16.36
C LEU A 119 12.08 5.82 15.50
N SER A 120 13.39 5.66 15.27
CA SER A 120 13.95 4.69 14.33
C SER A 120 13.38 3.28 14.49
N GLU A 121 13.44 2.71 15.69
CA GLU A 121 13.01 1.31 15.90
C GLU A 121 11.51 1.13 15.64
N GLY A 122 10.69 2.10 16.05
CA GLY A 122 9.25 2.06 15.78
C GLY A 122 8.94 2.20 14.28
N LEU A 123 9.62 3.11 13.59
CA LEU A 123 9.47 3.29 12.14
C LEU A 123 9.95 2.08 11.34
N LEU A 124 11.05 1.43 11.74
CA LEU A 124 11.50 0.18 11.11
C LEU A 124 10.51 -0.95 11.32
N THR A 125 9.96 -1.07 12.54
CA THR A 125 8.92 -2.06 12.85
C THR A 125 7.69 -1.81 11.97
N TYR A 126 7.26 -0.55 11.84
CA TYR A 126 6.11 -0.19 11.03
C TYR A 126 6.34 -0.47 9.54
N LEU A 127 7.47 -0.04 8.99
CA LEU A 127 7.81 -0.31 7.58
C LEU A 127 7.96 -1.81 7.29
N SER A 128 8.45 -2.60 8.25
CA SER A 128 8.51 -4.05 8.13
C SER A 128 7.10 -4.66 8.07
N LEU A 129 6.19 -4.20 8.92
CA LEU A 129 4.79 -4.62 8.92
C LEU A 129 4.11 -4.27 7.58
N VAL A 130 4.31 -3.05 7.08
CA VAL A 130 3.80 -2.60 5.78
C VAL A 130 4.39 -3.42 4.63
N ASN A 131 5.68 -3.78 4.68
CA ASN A 131 6.31 -4.63 3.69
C ASN A 131 5.72 -6.06 3.70
N GLU A 132 5.47 -6.63 4.87
CA GLU A 132 4.79 -7.92 4.98
C GLU A 132 3.34 -7.85 4.48
N ALA A 133 2.59 -6.79 4.84
CA ALA A 133 1.24 -6.56 4.35
C ALA A 133 1.21 -6.46 2.82
N SER A 134 2.20 -5.77 2.20
CA SER A 134 2.30 -5.66 0.75
C SER A 134 2.49 -7.01 0.05
N LYS A 135 3.20 -7.96 0.68
CA LYS A 135 3.35 -9.33 0.18
C LYS A 135 2.01 -10.07 0.26
N LYS A 136 1.31 -9.95 1.39
CA LYS A 136 -0.03 -10.51 1.58
C LYS A 136 -1.04 -9.92 0.62
N THR A 137 -0.95 -8.64 0.27
CA THR A 137 -1.77 -8.04 -0.78
C THR A 137 -1.53 -8.73 -2.13
N SER A 138 -0.28 -9.02 -2.52
CA SER A 138 -0.02 -9.81 -3.74
C SER A 138 -0.59 -11.22 -3.67
N ASP A 139 -0.51 -11.88 -2.51
CA ASP A 139 -1.10 -13.21 -2.30
C ASP A 139 -2.63 -13.15 -2.42
N LEU A 140 -3.26 -12.13 -1.83
CA LEU A 140 -4.69 -11.83 -1.94
C LEU A 140 -5.10 -11.72 -3.41
N ILE A 141 -4.45 -10.84 -4.19
CA ILE A 141 -4.80 -10.65 -5.61
C ILE A 141 -4.61 -11.94 -6.42
N SER A 142 -3.57 -12.73 -6.11
CA SER A 142 -3.32 -14.01 -6.76
C SER A 142 -4.43 -15.03 -6.47
N ALA A 143 -4.95 -15.04 -5.25
CA ALA A 143 -5.95 -15.99 -4.79
C ALA A 143 -7.34 -15.71 -5.38
N ILE A 144 -7.71 -14.45 -5.68
CA ILE A 144 -9.04 -14.06 -6.19
C ILE A 144 -9.51 -14.96 -7.37
N GLN A 145 -8.61 -15.33 -8.28
CA GLN A 145 -8.97 -16.13 -9.46
C GLN A 145 -9.01 -17.65 -9.22
N VAL A 146 -8.33 -18.13 -8.18
CA VAL A 146 -8.04 -19.57 -7.99
C VAL A 146 -8.83 -20.11 -6.81
N ASP A 147 -8.80 -19.40 -5.69
CA ASP A 147 -9.40 -19.80 -4.42
C ASP A 147 -9.83 -18.56 -3.65
N MET A 148 -11.12 -18.21 -3.80
CA MET A 148 -11.70 -17.05 -3.13
C MET A 148 -11.77 -17.23 -1.61
N GLU A 149 -11.86 -18.47 -1.09
CA GLU A 149 -11.87 -18.69 0.37
C GLU A 149 -10.49 -18.39 0.97
N GLU A 150 -9.42 -18.78 0.26
CA GLU A 150 -8.07 -18.39 0.62
C GLU A 150 -7.86 -16.88 0.50
N ALA A 151 -8.40 -16.23 -0.53
CA ALA A 151 -8.35 -14.78 -0.66
C ALA A 151 -8.95 -14.08 0.58
N ILE A 152 -10.13 -14.52 1.03
CA ILE A 152 -10.76 -13.99 2.26
C ILE A 152 -9.92 -14.26 3.50
N LYS A 153 -9.28 -15.43 3.60
CA LYS A 153 -8.38 -15.74 4.73
C LYS A 153 -7.18 -14.79 4.76
N VAL A 154 -6.53 -14.57 3.62
CA VAL A 154 -5.41 -13.62 3.49
C VAL A 154 -5.88 -12.19 3.79
N GLY A 155 -7.09 -11.79 3.35
CA GLY A 155 -7.66 -10.48 3.66
C GLY A 155 -7.77 -10.22 5.16
N LYS A 156 -8.19 -11.22 5.94
CA LYS A 156 -8.25 -11.10 7.42
C LYS A 156 -6.88 -10.96 8.07
N GLU A 157 -5.84 -11.55 7.49
CA GLU A 157 -4.46 -11.37 7.95
C GLU A 157 -4.03 -9.91 7.75
N ILE A 158 -4.31 -9.33 6.58
CA ILE A 158 -4.01 -7.92 6.29
C ILE A 158 -4.77 -6.98 7.25
N GLN A 159 -6.06 -7.22 7.50
CA GLN A 159 -6.84 -6.45 8.49
C GLN A 159 -6.28 -6.57 9.92
N ALA A 160 -5.69 -7.71 10.28
CA ALA A 160 -5.03 -7.85 11.58
C ALA A 160 -3.73 -7.05 11.65
N MET A 161 -3.00 -6.96 10.53
CA MET A 161 -1.80 -6.14 10.41
C MET A 161 -2.13 -4.66 10.45
N GLU A 162 -3.22 -4.21 9.83
CA GLU A 162 -3.72 -2.83 9.94
C GLU A 162 -3.95 -2.42 11.39
N ARG A 163 -4.71 -3.20 12.16
CA ARG A 163 -4.92 -2.96 13.60
C ARG A 163 -3.63 -2.92 14.41
N GLN A 164 -2.65 -3.75 14.06
CA GLN A 164 -1.32 -3.70 14.68
C GLN A 164 -0.55 -2.43 14.27
N GLY A 165 -0.70 -1.98 13.02
CA GLY A 165 -0.14 -0.74 12.51
C GLY A 165 -0.69 0.49 13.24
N ASP A 166 -2.00 0.50 13.52
CA ASP A 166 -2.69 1.52 14.31
C ASP A 166 -2.04 1.72 15.69
N GLU A 167 -1.76 0.62 16.41
CA GLU A 167 -1.08 0.68 17.72
C GLU A 167 0.34 1.26 17.61
N ILE A 168 1.06 0.92 16.54
CA ILE A 168 2.41 1.44 16.27
C ILE A 168 2.36 2.94 15.94
N LYS A 169 1.41 3.36 15.10
CA LYS A 169 1.16 4.77 14.76
C LYS A 169 0.93 5.59 16.01
N ASP A 170 0.00 5.19 16.87
CA ASP A 170 -0.34 5.93 18.08
C ASP A 170 0.87 6.10 19.00
N THR A 171 1.64 5.01 19.16
CA THR A 171 2.89 5.04 19.93
C THR A 171 3.93 5.99 19.34
N LEU A 172 4.09 5.98 18.01
CA LEU A 172 5.02 6.85 17.31
C LEU A 172 4.61 8.33 17.39
N LEU A 173 3.33 8.63 17.21
CA LEU A 173 2.79 9.98 17.31
C LEU A 173 2.94 10.53 18.74
N GLN A 174 2.64 9.72 19.76
CA GLN A 174 2.84 10.11 21.15
C GLN A 174 4.30 10.47 21.41
N ARG A 175 5.24 9.59 21.04
CA ARG A 175 6.68 9.83 21.19
C ARG A 175 7.16 11.06 20.41
N LEU A 176 6.59 11.29 19.23
CA LEU A 176 6.90 12.46 18.42
C LEU A 176 6.50 13.76 19.13
N TYR A 177 5.28 13.82 19.68
CA TYR A 177 4.80 15.01 20.37
C TYR A 177 5.47 15.23 21.73
N ASP A 178 5.92 14.17 22.42
CA ASP A 178 6.73 14.31 23.64
C ASP A 178 8.05 15.08 23.38
N MET A 179 8.54 15.09 22.13
CA MET A 179 9.73 15.83 21.73
C MET A 179 9.45 17.30 21.32
N GLU A 180 8.22 17.80 21.41
CA GLU A 180 7.82 19.12 20.90
C GLU A 180 8.66 20.28 21.45
N LYS A 181 9.16 20.15 22.69
CA LYS A 181 9.98 21.19 23.36
C LYS A 181 11.44 21.14 22.93
N GLU A 182 11.86 20.07 22.28
CA GLU A 182 13.25 19.74 21.97
C GLU A 182 13.56 19.83 20.48
N VAL A 183 12.53 19.86 19.65
CA VAL A 183 12.60 19.78 18.19
C VAL A 183 11.76 20.91 17.58
N ASP A 184 12.20 21.47 16.45
CA ASP A 184 11.45 22.52 15.76
C ASP A 184 10.13 21.99 15.19
N ILE A 185 9.10 22.84 15.19
CA ILE A 185 7.75 22.48 14.73
C ILE A 185 7.73 21.94 13.29
N ILE A 186 8.61 22.42 12.40
CA ILE A 186 8.67 21.94 11.02
C ILE A 186 9.14 20.49 10.97
N SER A 187 10.13 20.12 11.78
CA SER A 187 10.56 18.71 11.93
C SER A 187 9.47 17.84 12.55
N ILE A 188 8.71 18.34 13.53
CA ILE A 188 7.58 17.62 14.10
C ILE A 188 6.53 17.34 13.02
N LEU A 189 6.13 18.35 12.24
CA LEU A 189 5.16 18.20 11.15
C LEU A 189 5.66 17.22 10.08
N GLN A 190 6.93 17.30 9.68
CA GLN A 190 7.51 16.38 8.72
C GLN A 190 7.44 14.92 9.19
N MET A 191 7.81 14.64 10.45
CA MET A 191 7.78 13.29 10.99
C MET A 191 6.35 12.77 11.17
N LYS A 192 5.43 13.66 11.55
CA LYS A 192 4.00 13.34 11.59
C LYS A 192 3.51 12.91 10.21
N ASP A 193 3.82 13.68 9.17
CA ASP A 193 3.44 13.36 7.80
C ASP A 193 4.04 12.01 7.36
N ILE A 194 5.29 11.71 7.69
CA ILE A 194 5.89 10.39 7.44
C ILE A 194 5.09 9.27 8.10
N ILE A 195 4.74 9.41 9.38
CA ILE A 195 3.98 8.39 10.12
C ILE A 195 2.58 8.20 9.51
N LEU A 196 1.88 9.30 9.22
CA LEU A 196 0.53 9.24 8.66
C LEU A 196 0.51 8.70 7.22
N PHE A 197 1.51 9.00 6.40
CA PHE A 197 1.58 8.40 5.07
C PHE A 197 1.96 6.93 5.10
N ILE A 198 2.71 6.45 6.10
CA ILE A 198 2.95 5.01 6.30
C ILE A 198 1.64 4.30 6.68
N ASP A 199 0.83 4.93 7.53
CA ASP A 199 -0.51 4.46 7.91
C ASP A 199 -1.46 4.36 6.71
N GLU A 200 -1.55 5.42 5.89
CA GLU A 200 -2.37 5.43 4.67
C GLU A 200 -2.02 4.29 3.69
N ILE A 201 -0.78 3.80 3.68
CA ILE A 201 -0.39 2.63 2.87
C ILE A 201 -1.14 1.39 3.36
N LEU A 202 -1.15 1.17 4.67
CA LEU A 202 -1.73 0.00 5.31
C LEU A 202 -3.26 0.04 5.24
N ASP A 203 -3.87 1.20 5.51
CA ASP A 203 -5.31 1.45 5.36
C ASP A 203 -5.76 1.13 3.92
N SER A 204 -5.02 1.62 2.92
CA SER A 204 -5.34 1.35 1.51
C SER A 204 -5.23 -0.15 1.18
N MET A 205 -4.33 -0.90 1.82
CA MET A 205 -4.24 -2.36 1.65
C MET A 205 -5.42 -3.06 2.34
N GLU A 206 -5.90 -2.54 3.48
CA GLU A 206 -7.10 -3.02 4.16
C GLU A 206 -8.36 -2.79 3.30
N GLU A 207 -8.53 -1.60 2.72
CA GLU A 207 -9.64 -1.30 1.80
C GLU A 207 -9.70 -2.26 0.59
N ALA A 208 -8.54 -2.70 0.10
CA ALA A 208 -8.47 -3.71 -0.95
C ALA A 208 -9.07 -5.05 -0.49
N THR A 209 -8.92 -5.41 0.79
CA THR A 209 -9.55 -6.62 1.36
C THR A 209 -11.07 -6.51 1.37
N ILE A 210 -11.61 -5.34 1.74
CA ILE A 210 -13.06 -5.09 1.77
C ILE A 210 -13.65 -5.25 0.37
N SER A 211 -12.92 -4.78 -0.65
CA SER A 211 -13.31 -4.97 -2.04
C SER A 211 -13.41 -6.47 -2.39
N VAL A 212 -12.43 -7.29 -1.98
CA VAL A 212 -12.48 -8.75 -2.23
C VAL A 212 -13.62 -9.42 -1.46
N GLU A 213 -13.88 -9.00 -0.23
CA GLU A 213 -15.01 -9.50 0.57
C GLU A 213 -16.37 -9.22 -0.09
N LEU A 214 -16.54 -8.02 -0.67
CA LEU A 214 -17.73 -7.66 -1.42
C LEU A 214 -17.89 -8.51 -2.69
N LEU A 215 -16.78 -8.78 -3.40
CA LEU A 215 -16.78 -9.67 -4.56
C LEU A 215 -17.26 -11.08 -4.17
N TYR A 216 -16.77 -11.60 -3.06
CA TYR A 216 -17.16 -12.92 -2.57
C TYR A 216 -18.62 -12.98 -2.14
N ALA A 217 -19.11 -11.95 -1.45
CA ALA A 217 -20.50 -11.87 -1.01
C ALA A 217 -21.47 -11.85 -2.19
N THR A 218 -21.16 -11.08 -3.25
CA THR A 218 -21.99 -10.98 -4.45
C THR A 218 -21.97 -12.24 -5.30
N MET A 219 -20.90 -13.04 -5.25
CA MET A 219 -20.83 -14.34 -5.93
C MET A 219 -21.61 -15.47 -5.24
N LYS A 220 -21.97 -15.30 -3.97
CA LYS A 220 -22.76 -16.29 -3.19
C LYS A 220 -24.27 -16.05 -3.24
N ALA A 221 -24.70 -14.85 -3.66
CA ALA A 221 -26.10 -14.48 -3.84
C ALA A 221 -26.68 -15.08 -5.13
#